data_AF-A0A974CJI0-F1
#
_entry.id   AF-A0A974CJI0-F1
#
_cell.length_a   1.000
_cell.length_b   1.000
_cell.length_c   1.000
_cell.angle_alpha   90.00
_cell.angle_beta   90.00
_cell.angle_gamma   90.00
#
_symmetry.space_group_name_H-M   'P 1'
#
loop_
_entity.id
_entity.type
_entity.pdbx_description
1 polymer ?
#
loop_
_entity_poly.entity_id
_entity_poly.type
_entity_poly.pdbx_seq_one_letter_code
_entity_poly.pdbx_strand_id
1 'polypeptide(L)'
;MALYSSGICQNPHIASLGLRECSNTASPQWRAKSSFLLEKPHTEIVKIKVKGKGHGILGSFTLHISDLLSAENLTIQGWHQLEAPFPQGTIWIRFELRVNSHPVPPGESLMAPSS
;
A
#
# COMPACT_ATOMS: atom_id res chain seq x y z
N MET A 1 3.58 2.85 -13.19
CA MET A 1 2.79 1.73 -12.59
C MET A 1 1.97 2.28 -11.44
N ALA A 2 0.78 1.75 -11.16
CA ALA A 2 -0.06 2.15 -10.04
C ALA A 2 -0.32 0.99 -9.09
N LEU A 3 -0.19 1.21 -7.77
CA LEU A 3 -0.49 0.22 -6.74
C LEU A 3 -1.83 0.47 -6.06
N TYR A 4 -2.80 -0.46 -6.14
CA TYR A 4 -4.09 -0.34 -5.47
C TYR A 4 -4.11 -1.08 -4.14
N SER A 5 -4.60 -0.46 -3.05
CA SER A 5 -4.70 -1.13 -1.74
C SER A 5 -6.09 -1.06 -1.07
N SER A 6 -6.54 -2.13 -0.41
CA SER A 6 -7.75 -2.14 0.45
C SER A 6 -7.62 -3.13 1.61
N GLY A 7 -8.10 -2.81 2.83
CA GLY A 7 -7.83 -3.68 4.00
C GLY A 7 -8.79 -3.64 5.20
N ILE A 8 -8.70 -4.65 6.07
CA ILE A 8 -9.44 -4.80 7.34
C ILE A 8 -8.42 -5.20 8.41
N CYS A 9 -8.36 -4.55 9.58
CA CYS A 9 -7.50 -5.04 10.68
C CYS A 9 -8.34 -5.81 11.69
N GLN A 10 -7.72 -6.84 12.26
CA GLN A 10 -8.19 -7.47 13.49
C GLN A 10 -7.20 -7.11 14.60
N ASN A 11 -7.73 -6.46 15.63
CA ASN A 11 -7.08 -5.94 16.83
C ASN A 11 -6.05 -4.83 16.56
N PRO A 12 -6.49 -3.56 16.56
CA PRO A 12 -6.06 -2.72 17.68
C PRO A 12 -7.09 -1.67 18.16
N HIS A 13 -6.86 -1.14 19.36
CA HIS A 13 -7.81 -0.29 20.11
C HIS A 13 -8.13 1.10 19.52
N ILE A 14 -7.56 1.51 18.38
CA ILE A 14 -8.00 2.53 17.40
C ILE A 14 -7.00 2.44 16.23
N ALA A 15 -7.40 2.58 14.96
CA ALA A 15 -6.40 2.63 13.87
C ALA A 15 -6.73 3.59 12.70
N SER A 16 -5.70 4.31 12.25
CA SER A 16 -5.64 5.22 11.11
C SER A 16 -4.63 4.64 10.11
N LEU A 17 -5.14 4.17 8.98
CA LEU A 17 -4.39 4.12 7.73
C LEU A 17 -4.45 5.55 7.20
N GLY A 18 -3.35 6.13 6.69
CA GLY A 18 -3.24 7.54 6.27
C GLY A 18 -4.21 8.04 5.18
N LEU A 19 -5.29 7.30 4.92
CA LEU A 19 -6.40 7.59 4.03
C LEU A 19 -7.76 7.67 4.73
N ARG A 20 -7.99 6.99 5.88
CA ARG A 20 -9.29 6.98 6.61
C ARG A 20 -9.15 6.64 8.10
N GLU A 21 -9.85 7.39 8.94
CA GLU A 21 -10.10 7.05 10.35
C GLU A 21 -11.28 6.06 10.46
N CYS A 22 -11.18 5.06 11.33
CA CYS A 22 -12.28 4.15 11.66
C CYS A 22 -12.90 4.47 13.03
N SER A 23 -14.12 3.97 13.26
CA SER A 23 -14.77 4.01 14.56
C SER A 23 -13.95 3.25 15.62
N ASN A 24 -14.17 3.57 16.89
CA ASN A 24 -13.49 2.94 18.03
C ASN A 24 -13.92 1.46 18.15
N THR A 25 -13.20 0.56 17.49
CA THR A 25 -13.44 -0.89 17.51
C THR A 25 -12.12 -1.66 17.46
N ALA A 26 -12.10 -2.84 18.09
CA ALA A 26 -11.00 -3.79 18.01
C ALA A 26 -10.94 -4.52 16.65
N SER A 27 -11.85 -4.29 15.72
CA SER A 27 -11.78 -4.87 14.37
C SER A 27 -12.18 -3.84 13.30
N PRO A 28 -11.36 -2.79 13.10
CA PRO A 28 -11.69 -1.73 12.16
C PRO A 28 -11.66 -2.23 10.71
N GLN A 29 -12.70 -1.91 9.95
CA GLN A 29 -12.80 -2.21 8.52
C GLN A 29 -12.53 -0.95 7.70
N TRP A 30 -11.45 -0.93 6.90
CA TRP A 30 -11.19 0.17 5.98
C TRP A 30 -11.60 -0.20 4.56
N ARG A 31 -12.70 0.39 4.08
CA ARG A 31 -12.94 0.46 2.63
C ARG A 31 -12.14 1.62 2.01
N ALA A 32 -10.84 1.68 2.32
CA ALA A 32 -9.93 2.62 1.69
C ALA A 32 -9.43 2.00 0.39
N LYS A 33 -9.43 2.78 -0.69
CA LYS A 33 -8.71 2.48 -1.92
C LYS A 33 -7.77 3.63 -2.18
N SER A 34 -6.48 3.34 -2.31
CA SER A 34 -5.47 4.31 -2.69
C SER A 34 -4.65 3.80 -3.85
N SER A 35 -4.13 4.73 -4.65
CA SER A 35 -3.17 4.46 -5.71
C SER A 35 -2.08 5.50 -5.73
N PHE A 36 -0.86 5.07 -6.04
CA PHE A 36 0.30 5.93 -6.21
C PHE A 36 1.18 5.38 -7.33
N LEU A 37 1.99 6.27 -7.91
CA LEU A 37 2.92 5.93 -8.97
C LEU A 37 4.19 5.33 -8.41
N LEU A 38 4.71 4.33 -9.10
CA LEU A 38 6.00 3.69 -8.85
C LEU A 38 6.96 4.02 -9.98
N GLU A 39 8.18 4.43 -9.64
CA GLU A 39 9.24 4.76 -10.61
C GLU A 39 10.14 3.55 -10.90
N LYS A 40 10.52 2.81 -9.86
CA LYS A 40 11.48 1.70 -9.90
C LYS A 40 10.94 0.50 -9.13
N PRO A 41 9.98 -0.24 -9.72
CA PRO A 41 9.23 -1.28 -9.00
C PRO A 41 10.11 -2.46 -8.54
N HIS A 42 11.31 -2.64 -9.09
CA HIS A 42 12.24 -3.68 -8.64
C HIS A 42 12.97 -3.34 -7.33
N THR A 43 13.04 -2.06 -6.94
CA THR A 43 13.81 -1.59 -5.78
C THR A 43 12.95 -0.88 -4.73
N GLU A 44 11.73 -0.50 -5.09
CA GLU A 44 10.82 0.23 -4.22
C GLU A 44 10.14 -0.69 -3.19
N ILE A 45 9.82 -0.09 -2.04
CA ILE A 45 9.06 -0.71 -0.97
C ILE A 45 7.90 0.19 -0.56
N VAL A 46 6.86 -0.42 0.01
CA VAL A 46 5.68 0.29 0.51
C VAL A 46 5.53 -0.04 1.98
N LYS A 47 5.65 0.99 2.82
CA LYS A 47 5.47 0.85 4.26
C LYS A 47 4.11 1.38 4.69
N ILE A 48 3.29 0.48 5.21
CA ILE A 48 2.03 0.81 5.85
C ILE A 48 2.26 0.96 7.34
N LYS A 49 1.76 2.05 7.92
CA LYS A 49 1.78 2.30 9.36
C LYS A 49 0.35 2.38 9.85
N VAL A 50 0.05 1.60 10.87
CA VAL A 50 -1.23 1.61 11.57
C VAL A 50 -1.05 2.50 12.80
N LYS A 51 -1.82 3.58 12.91
CA LYS A 51 -1.72 4.53 14.03
C LYS A 51 -2.99 4.60 14.86
N GLY A 52 -2.87 4.54 16.17
CA GLY A 52 -3.99 4.81 17.07
C GLY A 52 -4.16 6.29 17.32
N LYS A 53 -5.40 6.79 17.33
CA LYS A 53 -5.70 8.19 17.67
C LYS A 53 -5.28 8.42 19.11
N GLY A 54 -4.31 9.31 19.32
CA GLY A 54 -3.75 9.57 20.65
C GLY A 54 -2.80 8.49 21.19
N HIS A 55 -2.61 7.37 20.48
CA HIS A 55 -1.77 6.23 20.92
C HIS A 55 -0.50 6.02 20.08
N GLY A 56 -0.27 6.83 19.04
CA GLY A 56 0.93 6.71 18.20
C GLY A 56 0.87 5.53 17.22
N ILE A 57 2.02 4.97 16.86
CA ILE A 57 2.10 3.84 15.91
C ILE A 57 1.84 2.54 16.67
N LEU A 58 0.86 1.78 16.20
CA LEU A 58 0.48 0.48 16.75
C LEU A 58 1.14 -0.68 16.03
N GLY A 59 1.62 -0.46 14.82
CA GLY A 59 2.40 -1.43 14.06
C GLY A 59 2.65 -0.99 12.63
N SER A 60 3.53 -1.70 11.94
CA SER A 60 3.78 -1.50 10.51
C SER A 60 3.81 -2.78 9.70
N PHE A 61 3.52 -2.66 8.42
CA PHE A 61 3.71 -3.72 7.43
C PHE A 61 4.53 -3.15 6.27
N THR A 62 5.50 -3.91 5.78
CA THR A 62 6.36 -3.52 4.66
C THR A 62 6.14 -4.50 3.51
N LEU A 63 5.82 -3.97 2.33
CA LEU A 63 5.71 -4.73 1.09
C LEU A 63 6.87 -4.38 0.17
N HIS A 64 7.59 -5.38 -0.35
CA HIS A 64 8.52 -5.17 -1.44
C HIS A 64 7.76 -5.24 -2.76
N ILE A 65 7.92 -4.25 -3.64
CA ILE A 65 7.22 -4.26 -4.94
C ILE A 65 7.72 -5.41 -5.83
N SER A 66 8.95 -5.88 -5.64
CA SER A 66 9.49 -7.10 -6.25
C SER A 66 8.62 -8.33 -5.99
N ASP A 67 7.99 -8.42 -4.82
CA ASP A 67 7.13 -9.55 -4.47
C ASP A 67 5.86 -9.54 -5.31
N LEU A 68 5.28 -8.35 -5.53
CA LEU A 68 4.14 -8.17 -6.43
C LEU A 68 4.49 -8.49 -7.89
N LEU A 69 5.68 -8.09 -8.35
CA LEU A 69 6.15 -8.41 -9.70
C LEU A 69 6.28 -9.91 -9.94
N SER A 70 6.53 -10.68 -8.87
CA SER A 70 6.68 -12.13 -8.91
C SER A 70 5.37 -12.88 -8.60
N ALA A 71 4.34 -12.17 -8.15
CA ALA A 71 3.06 -12.75 -7.76
C ALA A 71 2.14 -12.99 -8.98
N GLU A 72 1.30 -14.01 -8.86
CA GLU A 72 0.26 -14.26 -9.86
C GLU A 72 -0.67 -13.04 -9.98
N ASN A 73 -1.01 -12.66 -11.22
CA ASN A 73 -1.85 -11.51 -11.52
C ASN A 73 -1.36 -10.19 -10.90
N LEU A 74 -0.06 -10.09 -10.61
CA LEU A 74 0.56 -8.93 -9.98
C LEU A 74 -0.16 -8.49 -8.69
N THR A 75 -0.68 -9.47 -7.95
CA THR A 75 -1.57 -9.26 -6.81
C THR A 75 -1.08 -10.04 -5.59
N ILE A 76 -1.01 -9.37 -4.45
CA ILE A 76 -0.80 -10.00 -3.14
C ILE A 76 -2.00 -9.64 -2.27
N GLN A 77 -2.64 -10.64 -1.65
CA GLN A 77 -3.75 -10.40 -0.73
C GLN A 77 -3.77 -11.41 0.40
N GLY A 78 -4.20 -10.98 1.58
CA GLY A 78 -4.36 -11.87 2.72
C GLY A 78 -4.15 -11.16 4.05
N TRP A 79 -4.11 -11.97 5.11
CA TRP A 79 -3.74 -11.53 6.45
C TRP A 79 -2.22 -11.46 6.57
N HIS A 80 -1.73 -10.32 7.04
CA HIS A 80 -0.32 -10.07 7.30
C HIS A 80 -0.14 -9.60 8.75
N GLN A 81 0.94 -10.06 9.37
CA GLN A 81 1.28 -9.65 10.73
C GLN A 81 1.90 -8.25 10.72
N LEU A 82 1.56 -7.44 11.72
CA LEU A 82 2.17 -6.14 11.93
C LEU A 82 3.46 -6.30 12.75
N GLU A 83 4.51 -5.61 12.31
CA GLU A 83 5.70 -5.35 13.10
C GLU A 83 5.35 -4.35 14.21
N ALA A 84 5.29 -4.82 15.46
CA ALA A 84 4.97 -4.01 16.62
C ALA A 84 5.62 -4.60 17.90
N PRO A 85 5.96 -3.75 18.90
CA PRO A 85 6.13 -4.24 20.26
C PRO A 85 4.79 -4.82 20.74
N PHE A 86 4.84 -6.01 21.35
CA PHE A 86 3.68 -6.83 21.71
C PHE A 86 2.52 -6.03 22.36
N PRO A 87 1.24 -6.36 22.07
CA PRO A 87 0.76 -7.47 21.24
C PRO A 87 0.85 -7.18 19.73
N GLN A 88 1.16 -8.22 18.95
CA GLN A 88 1.22 -8.12 17.49
C GLN A 88 -0.19 -8.27 16.90
N GLY A 89 -0.66 -7.22 16.21
CA GLY A 89 -1.92 -7.24 15.46
C GLY A 89 -1.75 -7.80 14.04
N THR A 90 -2.87 -8.08 13.37
CA THR A 90 -2.88 -8.49 11.96
C THR A 90 -3.72 -7.55 11.11
N ILE A 91 -3.29 -7.38 9.86
CA ILE A 91 -3.97 -6.61 8.84
C ILE A 91 -4.29 -7.50 7.64
N TRP A 92 -5.55 -7.57 7.25
CA TRP A 92 -5.93 -8.06 5.94
C TRP A 92 -5.75 -6.92 4.94
N ILE A 93 -5.02 -7.15 3.87
CA ILE A 93 -4.85 -6.17 2.82
C ILE A 93 -4.69 -6.85 1.47
N ARG A 94 -5.19 -6.21 0.41
CA ARG A 94 -4.94 -6.55 -0.98
C ARG A 94 -4.13 -5.46 -1.64
N PHE A 95 -3.12 -5.84 -2.41
CA PHE A 95 -2.26 -5.00 -3.24
C PHE A 95 -2.32 -5.47 -4.69
N GLU A 96 -2.46 -4.55 -5.63
CA GLU A 96 -2.51 -4.85 -7.07
C GLU A 96 -1.67 -3.86 -7.86
N LEU A 97 -0.71 -4.36 -8.64
CA LEU A 97 0.17 -3.54 -9.47
C LEU A 97 -0.35 -3.50 -10.92
N ARG A 98 -0.49 -2.30 -11.48
CA ARG A 98 -0.93 -2.09 -12.87
C ARG A 98 0.05 -1.25 -13.67
N VAL A 99 0.26 -1.61 -14.94
CA VAL A 99 1.00 -0.79 -15.90
C VAL A 99 0.14 0.39 -16.33
N ASN A 100 0.67 1.60 -16.24
CA ASN A 100 -0.01 2.78 -16.76
C ASN A 100 0.19 2.78 -18.28
N SER A 101 -0.74 2.18 -19.01
CA SER A 101 -0.75 2.25 -20.46
C SER A 101 -1.35 3.60 -20.92
N HIS A 102 -0.75 4.72 -20.52
CA HIS A 102 -0.90 5.92 -21.34
C HIS A 102 -0.03 5.68 -22.59
N PRO A 103 -0.61 5.56 -23.79
CA PRO A 103 0.19 5.51 -25.00
C PRO A 103 0.88 6.87 -25.11
N VAL A 104 2.22 6.89 -25.09
CA VAL A 104 2.96 8.04 -25.62
C VAL A 104 2.55 8.12 -27.10
N PRO A 105 1.90 9.21 -27.54
CA PRO A 105 1.56 9.35 -28.94
C PRO A 105 2.87 9.29 -29.76
N PRO A 106 2.94 8.49 -30.84
CA PRO A 106 4.11 8.46 -31.69
C PRO A 106 4.28 9.85 -32.34
N GLY A 107 5.16 10.67 -31.76
CA GLY A 107 5.39 12.05 -32.19
C GLY A 107 6.21 12.91 -31.23
N GLU A 108 6.26 12.60 -29.94
CA GLU A 108 7.01 13.36 -28.93
C GLU A 108 8.36 12.71 -28.59
N SER A 109 9.19 12.50 -29.61
CA SER A 109 10.60 12.16 -29.41
C SER A 109 11.43 12.89 -30.44
N LEU A 110 11.46 14.23 -30.38
CA LEU A 110 12.46 15.08 -31.02
C LEU A 110 12.24 16.54 -30.59
N MET A 111 12.66 16.87 -29.38
CA MET A 111 13.23 18.19 -29.11
C MET A 111 14.49 17.98 -28.28
N ALA A 112 15.56 17.58 -28.96
CA ALA A 112 16.90 17.82 -28.47
C ALA A 112 17.12 19.35 -28.49
N PRO A 113 17.72 19.96 -27.45
CA PRO A 113 18.03 21.38 -27.48
C PRO A 113 19.06 21.63 -28.59
N SER A 114 18.68 22.46 -29.56
CA SER A 114 19.58 22.99 -30.57
C SER A 114 20.44 24.08 -29.94
N SER A 115 21.72 23.75 -29.77
CA SER A 115 22.92 24.59 -29.61
C SER A 115 23.00 25.64 -28.51
#